data_AF-A0A3A0A161-F1
#
_entry.id   AF-A0A3A0A161-F1
#
_cell.length_a   1.000
_cell.length_b   1.000
_cell.length_c   1.000
_cell.angle_alpha   90.00
_cell.angle_beta   90.00
_cell.angle_gamma   90.00
#
_symmetry.space_group_name_H-M   'P 1'
#
loop_
_entity.id
_entity.type
_entity.pdbx_description
1 polymer ?
#
loop_
_entity_poly.entity_id
_entity_poly.type
_entity_poly.pdbx_seq_one_letter_code
_entity_poly.pdbx_strand_id
1 'polypeptide(L)'
;MFATSAAVLLALLFLLLFFVSFTRSASALDPKCGLLPDCTFDDFYGNEGACSALWKCDNPSGVGLTEHEGWPKGPSLTFAGDAPFDRKVFQRVAVTPGKGYRFSCPFCVVNINGQGWHDGDQVNRRLGIDPFGGTDPNSPNIKWSN
;
A
#
# COMPACT_ATOMS: atom_id res chain seq x y z
N MET A 1 2.35 39.54 52.40
CA MET A 1 3.30 38.62 51.74
C MET A 1 2.60 37.55 50.86
N PHE A 2 1.42 37.82 50.27
CA PHE A 2 0.64 36.80 49.51
C PHE A 2 0.71 36.96 47.98
N ALA A 3 1.30 38.03 47.45
CA ALA A 3 1.27 38.34 46.01
C ALA A 3 2.27 37.52 45.17
N THR A 4 3.34 36.98 45.78
CA THR A 4 4.38 36.22 45.08
C THR A 4 3.92 34.81 44.65
N SER A 5 2.95 34.22 45.37
CA SER A 5 2.51 32.84 45.11
C SER A 5 1.62 32.71 43.87
N ALA A 6 0.76 33.72 43.62
CA ALA A 6 -0.14 33.72 42.45
C ALA A 6 0.61 33.94 41.13
N ALA A 7 1.67 34.75 41.13
CA ALA A 7 2.47 35.02 39.93
C ALA A 7 3.26 33.79 39.46
N VAL A 8 3.77 32.98 40.40
CA VAL A 8 4.49 31.73 40.08
C VAL A 8 3.54 30.68 39.49
N LEU A 9 2.33 30.56 40.07
CA LEU A 9 1.32 29.61 39.57
C LEU A 9 0.86 29.96 38.14
N LEU A 10 0.66 31.25 37.86
CA LEU A 10 0.25 31.72 36.54
C LEU A 10 1.35 31.51 35.49
N ALA A 11 2.62 31.74 35.86
CA ALA A 11 3.77 31.50 34.99
C ALA A 11 3.93 30.02 34.63
N LEU A 12 3.74 29.12 35.60
CA LEU A 12 3.76 27.67 35.36
C LEU A 12 2.62 27.20 34.46
N LEU A 13 1.42 27.77 34.63
CA LEU A 13 0.27 27.46 33.76
C LEU A 13 0.51 27.94 32.32
N PHE A 14 1.09 29.13 32.15
CA PHE A 14 1.47 29.65 30.84
C PHE A 14 2.55 28.79 30.16
N LEU A 15 3.55 28.33 30.91
CA LEU A 15 4.57 27.40 30.41
C LEU A 15 3.96 26.06 29.97
N LEU A 16 3.06 25.48 30.77
CA LEU A 16 2.34 24.24 30.42
C LEU A 16 1.49 24.41 29.15
N LEU A 17 0.76 25.52 29.02
CA LEU A 17 -0.04 25.80 27.82
C LEU A 17 0.83 26.08 26.58
N PHE A 18 2.02 26.68 26.77
CA PHE A 18 2.97 26.90 25.68
C PHE A 18 3.56 25.58 25.18
N PHE A 19 3.88 24.64 26.07
CA PHE A 19 4.41 23.32 25.70
C PHE A 19 3.38 22.42 25.02
N VAL A 20 2.10 22.49 25.39
CA VAL A 20 1.03 21.68 24.76
C VAL A 20 0.68 22.17 23.34
N SER A 21 0.99 23.44 23.02
CA SER A 21 0.58 24.05 21.75
C SER A 21 1.51 23.78 20.56
N PHE A 22 2.71 23.23 20.78
CA PHE A 22 3.73 23.08 19.73
C PHE A 22 3.90 21.66 19.17
N THR A 23 3.19 20.64 19.68
CA THR A 23 3.19 19.32 19.04
C THR A 23 2.06 19.22 18.01
N ARG A 24 2.06 20.09 17.00
CA ARG A 24 1.42 19.70 15.74
C ARG A 24 2.36 18.66 15.13
N SER A 25 1.96 17.39 15.19
CA SER A 25 2.57 16.36 14.34
C SER A 25 2.53 16.89 12.92
N ALA A 26 3.68 17.31 12.39
CA ALA A 26 3.82 17.48 10.97
C ALA A 26 3.45 16.12 10.38
N SER A 27 2.41 16.06 9.55
CA SER A 27 2.15 14.86 8.76
C SER A 27 3.45 14.56 8.02
N ALA A 28 4.06 13.42 8.30
CA ALA A 28 5.21 12.99 7.54
C ALA A 28 4.82 13.02 6.06
N LEU A 29 5.68 13.59 5.22
CA LEU A 29 5.55 13.44 3.77
C LEU A 29 5.42 11.95 3.49
N ASP A 30 4.38 11.55 2.76
CA ASP A 30 4.24 10.17 2.32
C ASP A 30 5.41 9.91 1.37
N PRO A 31 6.34 8.98 1.69
CA PRO A 31 7.45 8.67 0.80
C PRO A 31 6.88 8.28 -0.57
N LYS A 32 7.57 8.60 -1.67
CA LYS A 32 7.12 8.28 -3.04
C LYS A 32 6.62 6.83 -3.19
N CYS A 33 7.26 5.90 -2.50
CA CYS A 33 6.88 4.48 -2.48
C CYS A 33 6.31 3.98 -1.13
N GLY A 34 6.07 4.87 -0.17
CA GLY A 34 5.62 4.49 1.17
C GLY A 34 6.54 3.44 1.79
N LEU A 35 5.96 2.27 2.09
CA LEU A 35 6.68 1.10 2.61
C LEU A 35 7.19 0.13 1.53
N LEU A 36 6.81 0.32 0.26
CA LEU A 36 7.18 -0.57 -0.82
C LEU A 36 8.64 -0.29 -1.23
N PRO A 37 9.52 -1.29 -1.20
CA PRO A 37 10.85 -1.22 -1.82
C PRO A 37 10.82 -0.80 -3.30
N ASP A 38 9.84 -1.31 -4.05
CA ASP A 38 9.60 -0.98 -5.45
C ASP A 38 8.09 -0.73 -5.66
N CYS A 39 7.71 0.55 -5.74
CA CYS A 39 6.33 0.97 -6.00
C CYS A 39 6.07 1.31 -7.47
N THR A 40 7.13 1.40 -8.27
CA THR A 40 7.09 1.74 -9.69
C THR A 40 7.08 0.48 -10.56
N PHE A 41 7.22 -0.70 -9.97
CA PHE A 41 7.41 -1.96 -10.69
C PHE A 41 8.69 -1.93 -11.52
N ASP A 42 9.69 -1.14 -11.10
CA ASP A 42 10.94 -1.01 -11.84
C ASP A 42 11.73 -2.35 -11.82
N ASP A 43 11.53 -3.18 -10.80
CA ASP A 43 12.17 -4.50 -10.73
C ASP A 43 11.45 -5.56 -11.58
N PHE A 44 10.36 -5.22 -12.26
CA PHE A 44 9.83 -6.02 -13.36
C PHE A 44 10.59 -5.76 -14.68
N TYR A 45 11.46 -4.74 -14.77
CA TYR A 45 12.35 -4.54 -15.91
C TYR A 45 13.54 -5.50 -15.81
N GLY A 46 13.51 -6.59 -16.55
CA GLY A 46 14.67 -7.49 -16.60
C GLY A 46 14.47 -8.76 -17.42
N ASN A 47 15.59 -9.32 -17.88
CA ASN A 47 15.62 -10.61 -18.58
C ASN A 47 15.16 -11.79 -17.71
N GLU A 48 15.00 -11.58 -16.40
CA GLU A 48 14.53 -12.58 -15.44
C GLU A 48 13.01 -12.83 -15.54
N GLY A 49 12.27 -11.95 -16.21
CA GLY A 49 10.82 -12.05 -16.40
C GLY A 49 10.00 -11.59 -15.19
N ALA A 50 8.68 -11.52 -15.37
CA ALA A 50 7.75 -11.18 -14.29
C ALA A 50 7.94 -12.09 -13.07
N CYS A 51 7.80 -11.54 -11.86
CA CYS A 51 7.76 -12.30 -10.59
C CYS A 51 9.10 -12.89 -10.11
N SER A 52 10.23 -12.50 -10.69
CA SER A 52 11.57 -13.02 -10.38
C SER A 52 12.28 -12.24 -9.26
N ALA A 53 12.04 -10.92 -9.18
CA ALA A 53 12.69 -9.98 -8.26
C ALA A 53 11.91 -9.75 -6.93
N LEU A 54 11.78 -8.50 -6.46
CA LEU A 54 11.13 -8.16 -5.18
C LEU A 54 9.65 -8.54 -5.14
N TRP A 55 8.96 -8.37 -6.27
CA TRP A 55 7.61 -8.86 -6.46
C TRP A 55 7.61 -10.34 -6.82
N LYS A 56 6.81 -11.12 -6.09
CA LYS A 56 6.61 -12.56 -6.26
C LYS A 56 5.19 -12.84 -6.72
N CYS A 57 5.01 -14.00 -7.36
CA CYS A 57 3.70 -14.44 -7.84
C CYS A 57 3.44 -15.88 -7.44
N ASP A 58 2.17 -16.21 -7.21
CA ASP A 58 1.73 -17.61 -7.06
C ASP A 58 1.76 -18.37 -8.40
N ASN A 59 1.36 -17.70 -9.48
CA ASN A 59 1.35 -18.23 -10.84
C ASN A 59 1.69 -17.12 -11.86
N PRO A 60 2.88 -17.16 -12.49
CA PRO A 60 3.36 -16.09 -13.36
C PRO A 60 2.69 -16.05 -14.75
N SER A 61 1.95 -17.09 -15.15
CA SER A 61 1.29 -17.12 -16.46
C SER A 61 0.37 -15.91 -16.65
N GLY A 62 0.42 -15.24 -17.80
CA GLY A 62 -0.46 -14.08 -18.06
C GLY A 62 -0.23 -12.88 -17.13
N VAL A 63 0.75 -12.91 -16.24
CA VAL A 63 1.23 -11.73 -15.52
C VAL A 63 2.37 -11.13 -16.34
N GLY A 64 2.25 -9.86 -16.71
CA GLY A 64 3.23 -9.18 -17.55
C GLY A 64 3.34 -7.70 -17.21
N LEU A 65 4.47 -7.11 -17.57
CA LEU A 65 4.68 -5.66 -17.48
C LEU A 65 4.18 -5.00 -18.76
N THR A 66 3.46 -3.88 -18.61
CA THR A 66 3.05 -3.03 -19.72
C THR A 66 3.58 -1.62 -19.50
N GLU A 67 4.53 -1.19 -20.33
CA GLU A 67 5.38 -0.02 -20.05
C GLU A 67 4.68 1.34 -20.13
N HIS A 68 3.51 1.41 -20.75
CA HIS A 68 2.83 2.68 -21.09
C HIS A 68 1.38 2.77 -20.62
N GLU A 69 0.89 1.78 -19.88
CA GLU A 69 -0.51 1.69 -19.43
C GLU A 69 -0.66 1.97 -17.92
N GLY A 70 0.41 2.37 -17.25
CA GLY A 70 0.40 2.77 -15.84
C GLY A 70 0.07 4.24 -15.65
N TRP A 71 -0.63 4.53 -14.54
CA TRP A 71 -0.96 5.89 -14.15
C TRP A 71 0.21 6.56 -13.37
N PRO A 72 0.56 7.83 -13.65
CA PRO A 72 -0.03 8.74 -14.63
C PRO A 72 0.49 8.56 -16.07
N LYS A 73 1.71 8.03 -16.27
CA LYS A 73 2.29 7.57 -17.55
C LYS A 73 3.55 6.74 -17.25
N GLY A 74 3.38 5.50 -16.78
CA GLY A 74 4.48 4.61 -16.39
C GLY A 74 4.14 3.14 -16.64
N PRO A 75 4.94 2.20 -16.14
CA PRO A 75 4.61 0.78 -16.19
C PRO A 75 3.38 0.42 -15.37
N SER A 76 2.66 -0.61 -15.81
CA SER A 76 1.63 -1.30 -15.04
C SER A 76 1.81 -2.81 -15.10
N LEU A 77 1.30 -3.50 -14.10
CA LEU A 77 1.15 -4.94 -14.15
C LEU A 77 -0.15 -5.30 -14.84
N THR A 78 -0.03 -6.05 -15.93
CA THR A 78 -1.14 -6.62 -16.65
C THR A 78 -1.36 -8.05 -16.19
N PHE A 79 -2.63 -8.34 -15.95
CA PHE A 79 -3.16 -9.61 -15.51
C PHE A 79 -4.07 -10.12 -16.62
N ALA A 80 -3.59 -11.06 -17.43
CA ALA A 80 -4.30 -11.66 -18.55
C ALA A 80 -4.67 -13.11 -18.23
N GLY A 81 -5.91 -13.50 -18.53
CA GLY A 81 -6.39 -14.86 -18.38
C GLY A 81 -7.91 -14.96 -18.34
N ASP A 82 -8.40 -16.19 -18.44
CA ASP A 82 -9.82 -16.52 -18.37
C ASP A 82 -10.28 -16.70 -16.91
N ALA A 83 -11.59 -16.61 -16.68
CA ALA A 83 -12.20 -16.78 -15.37
C ALA A 83 -12.21 -18.26 -14.90
N PRO A 84 -12.08 -18.55 -13.59
CA PRO A 84 -11.89 -17.59 -12.49
C PRO A 84 -10.44 -17.11 -12.37
N PHE A 85 -10.31 -15.80 -12.17
CA PHE A 85 -9.01 -15.12 -12.13
C PHE A 85 -8.54 -14.94 -10.66
N ASP A 86 -7.72 -15.86 -10.15
CA ASP A 86 -7.21 -15.86 -8.76
C ASP A 86 -5.67 -15.81 -8.68
N ARG A 87 -5.06 -14.91 -9.47
CA ARG A 87 -3.61 -14.69 -9.46
C ARG A 87 -3.23 -13.67 -8.40
N LYS A 88 -2.12 -13.91 -7.72
CA LYS A 88 -1.64 -13.08 -6.61
C LYS A 88 -0.22 -12.62 -6.91
N VAL A 89 -0.03 -11.30 -6.88
CA VAL A 89 1.28 -10.65 -6.92
C VAL A 89 1.51 -10.02 -5.55
N PHE A 90 2.65 -10.31 -4.93
CA PHE A 90 2.91 -9.93 -3.56
C PHE A 90 4.37 -9.56 -3.35
N GLN A 91 4.63 -8.70 -2.38
CA GLN A 91 5.97 -8.43 -1.87
C GLN A 91 5.90 -8.29 -0.35
N ARG A 92 7.05 -8.44 0.29
CA ARG A 92 7.15 -8.29 1.75
C ARG A 92 7.57 -6.87 2.08
N VAL A 93 6.83 -6.22 2.98
CA VAL A 93 7.12 -4.88 3.48
C VAL A 93 7.36 -4.91 4.98
N ALA A 94 8.18 -3.99 5.47
CA ALA A 94 8.39 -3.83 6.91
C ALA A 94 7.25 -3.01 7.52
N VAL A 95 6.57 -3.59 8.52
CA VAL A 95 5.48 -2.92 9.27
C VAL A 95 5.74 -3.00 10.77
N THR A 96 5.19 -2.03 11.51
CA THR A 96 5.24 -1.96 12.96
C THR A 96 3.88 -2.34 13.54
N PRO A 97 3.81 -3.36 14.42
CA PRO A 97 2.55 -3.74 15.07
C PRO A 97 1.87 -2.55 15.77
N GLY A 98 0.55 -2.45 15.63
CA GLY A 98 -0.26 -1.39 16.23
C GLY A 98 -0.23 -0.04 15.49
N LYS A 99 0.52 0.07 14.38
CA LYS A 99 0.44 1.25 13.49
C LYS A 99 -0.60 1.03 12.40
N GLY A 100 -1.37 2.08 12.11
CA GLY A 100 -2.27 2.13 10.96
C GLY A 100 -1.48 2.43 9.68
N TYR A 101 -1.82 1.73 8.61
CA TYR A 101 -1.22 1.92 7.29
C TYR A 101 -2.30 2.14 6.25
N ARG A 102 -1.98 2.94 5.22
CA ARG A 102 -2.81 3.09 4.03
C ARG A 102 -2.15 2.34 2.88
N PHE A 103 -2.97 1.67 2.09
CA PHE A 103 -2.57 1.13 0.80
C PHE A 103 -3.37 1.80 -0.31
N SER A 104 -2.75 1.99 -1.46
CA SER A 104 -3.40 2.43 -2.68
C SER A 104 -2.78 1.72 -3.87
N CYS A 105 -3.62 1.15 -4.73
CA CYS A 105 -3.22 0.59 -6.02
C CYS A 105 -4.20 1.08 -7.09
N PRO A 106 -3.77 1.94 -8.03
CA PRO A 106 -4.60 2.25 -9.19
C PRO A 106 -4.67 1.01 -10.09
N PHE A 107 -5.88 0.68 -10.56
CA PHE A 107 -6.08 -0.43 -11.48
C PHE A 107 -7.10 -0.04 -12.55
N CYS A 108 -7.05 -0.73 -13.69
CA CYS A 108 -8.01 -0.62 -14.77
C CYS A 108 -8.42 -2.01 -15.23
N VAL A 109 -9.66 -2.14 -15.71
CA VAL A 109 -10.17 -3.35 -16.36
C VAL A 109 -10.27 -3.06 -17.84
N VAL A 110 -9.47 -3.75 -18.65
CA VAL A 110 -9.43 -3.50 -20.09
C VAL A 110 -10.33 -4.45 -20.87
N ASN A 111 -10.54 -5.68 -20.39
CA ASN A 111 -11.34 -6.68 -21.07
C ASN A 111 -11.91 -7.71 -20.09
N ILE A 112 -13.16 -8.14 -20.30
CA ILE A 112 -13.79 -9.28 -19.63
C ILE A 112 -14.45 -10.15 -20.70
N ASN A 113 -14.06 -11.43 -20.79
CA ASN A 113 -14.63 -12.41 -21.74
C ASN A 113 -14.63 -11.95 -23.21
N GLY A 114 -13.60 -11.23 -23.65
CA GLY A 114 -13.49 -10.68 -25.00
C GLY A 114 -14.32 -9.42 -25.23
N GLN A 115 -15.02 -8.91 -24.21
CA GLN A 115 -15.78 -7.66 -24.23
C GLN A 115 -15.09 -6.59 -23.36
N GLY A 116 -15.51 -5.34 -23.47
CA GLY A 116 -15.09 -4.29 -22.52
C GLY A 116 -15.62 -4.57 -21.10
N TRP A 117 -15.14 -3.84 -20.10
CA TRP A 117 -15.75 -3.88 -18.77
C TRP A 117 -17.12 -3.21 -18.79
N HIS A 118 -18.11 -3.88 -18.22
CA HIS A 118 -19.45 -3.37 -18.02
C HIS A 118 -19.82 -3.33 -16.52
N ASP A 119 -20.71 -2.41 -16.17
CA ASP A 119 -21.27 -2.36 -14.81
C ASP A 119 -22.01 -3.68 -14.50
N GLY A 120 -21.74 -4.26 -13.33
CA GLY A 120 -22.24 -5.57 -12.93
C GLY A 120 -21.34 -6.76 -13.27
N ASP A 121 -20.25 -6.57 -14.05
CA ASP A 121 -19.29 -7.65 -14.28
C ASP A 121 -18.61 -8.07 -12.97
N GLN A 122 -18.56 -9.39 -12.73
CA GLN A 122 -17.93 -9.95 -11.54
C GLN A 122 -16.42 -9.85 -11.64
N VAL A 123 -15.85 -8.79 -11.07
CA VAL A 123 -14.41 -8.75 -10.82
C VAL A 123 -14.12 -8.57 -9.34
N ASN A 124 -13.81 -9.68 -8.69
CA ASN A 124 -13.35 -9.68 -7.31
C ASN A 124 -11.87 -9.33 -7.27
N ARG A 125 -11.56 -8.15 -6.72
CA ARG A 125 -10.19 -7.70 -6.47
C ARG A 125 -10.03 -7.46 -4.99
N ARG A 126 -9.02 -8.09 -4.40
CA ARG A 126 -8.77 -7.96 -2.98
C ARG A 126 -7.32 -7.61 -2.75
N LEU A 127 -7.09 -6.73 -1.80
CA LEU A 127 -5.79 -6.52 -1.21
C LEU A 127 -5.66 -7.41 0.02
N GLY A 128 -4.53 -8.10 0.17
CA GLY A 128 -4.23 -8.92 1.34
C GLY A 128 -3.05 -8.37 2.14
N ILE A 129 -3.07 -8.57 3.46
CA ILE A 129 -1.87 -8.46 4.31
C ILE A 129 -1.72 -9.72 5.14
N ASP A 130 -0.54 -10.35 5.11
CA ASP A 130 -0.16 -11.38 6.08
C ASP A 130 0.50 -10.70 7.29
N PRO A 131 -0.17 -10.65 8.46
CA PRO A 131 0.38 -9.99 9.64
C PRO A 131 1.61 -10.71 10.23
N PHE A 132 1.86 -11.95 9.86
CA PHE A 132 3.02 -12.72 10.29
C PHE A 132 4.19 -12.61 9.30
N GLY A 133 3.98 -11.94 8.16
CA GLY A 133 5.00 -11.76 7.13
C GLY A 133 5.40 -13.07 6.44
N GLY A 134 4.46 -14.02 6.31
CA GLY A 134 4.66 -15.24 5.52
C GLY A 134 4.92 -14.93 4.04
N THR A 135 5.43 -15.94 3.33
CA THR A 135 5.67 -15.88 1.87
C THR A 135 4.71 -16.76 1.08
N ASP A 136 3.78 -17.44 1.75
CA ASP A 136 2.75 -18.24 1.11
C ASP A 136 1.56 -17.34 0.72
N PRO A 137 1.33 -17.10 -0.58
CA PRO A 137 0.24 -16.24 -1.04
C PRO A 137 -1.15 -16.87 -0.82
N ASN A 138 -1.23 -18.15 -0.45
CA ASN A 138 -2.48 -18.84 -0.10
C ASN A 138 -2.64 -19.06 1.41
N SER A 139 -1.78 -18.42 2.23
CA SER A 139 -1.82 -18.51 3.68
C SER A 139 -3.19 -18.13 4.23
N PRO A 140 -3.80 -18.96 5.12
CA PRO A 140 -5.07 -18.65 5.76
C PRO A 140 -4.97 -17.45 6.73
N ASN A 141 -3.76 -16.99 7.03
CA ASN A 141 -3.53 -15.85 7.90
C ASN A 141 -3.72 -14.50 7.19
N ILE A 142 -3.73 -14.50 5.85
CA ILE A 142 -3.92 -13.29 5.07
C ILE A 142 -5.27 -12.65 5.40
N LYS A 143 -5.24 -11.37 5.75
CA LYS A 143 -6.44 -10.55 5.94
C LYS A 143 -6.71 -9.81 4.65
N TRP A 144 -7.75 -10.25 3.95
CA TRP A 144 -8.20 -9.65 2.70
C TRP A 144 -9.10 -8.44 2.94
N SER A 145 -9.01 -7.44 2.07
CA SER A 145 -10.01 -6.38 1.96
C SER A 145 -11.36 -6.97 1.55
N ASN A 146 -12.44 -6.37 2.05
CA ASN A 146 -13.79 -6.65 1.58
C ASN A 146 -13.97 -6.19 0.13
#